data_AF-A0A974NNM1-F1
#
_entry.id   AF-A0A974NNM1-F1
#
_cell.length_a   1.000
_cell.length_b   1.000
_cell.length_c   1.000
_cell.angle_alpha   90.00
_cell.angle_beta   90.00
_cell.angle_gamma   90.00
#
_symmetry.space_group_name_H-M   'P 1'
#
loop_
_entity.id
_entity.type
_entity.pdbx_description
1 polymer ?
#
loop_
_entity_poly.entity_id
_entity_poly.type
_entity_poly.pdbx_seq_one_letter_code
_entity_poly.pdbx_strand_id
1 'polypeptide(L)'
;MKKYLITGVVLLAIDLAILLFFWEWRMLPAITAITAFPFIFLAGFITGAYKDPDHYHLDIQESSSSRNKKIRLATRILAIALPSFLVCVPSFIFYYW
;
A
#
# COMPACT_ATOMS: atom_id res chain seq x y z
N MET A 1 7.53 -11.42 -6.10
CA MET A 1 6.24 -11.24 -5.40
C MET A 1 6.32 -11.72 -3.96
N LYS A 2 6.60 -13.00 -3.68
CA LYS A 2 6.71 -13.55 -2.31
C LYS A 2 7.56 -12.69 -1.34
N LYS A 3 8.75 -12.27 -1.77
CA LYS A 3 9.65 -11.43 -0.95
C LYS A 3 9.00 -10.12 -0.45
N TYR A 4 8.27 -9.43 -1.33
CA TYR A 4 7.61 -8.15 -1.02
C TYR A 4 6.41 -8.33 -0.09
N LEU A 5 5.66 -9.42 -0.28
CA LEU A 5 4.56 -9.78 0.63
C LEU A 5 5.10 -10.15 2.02
N ILE A 6 6.21 -10.89 2.10
CA ILE A 6 6.88 -11.19 3.37
C ILE A 6 7.34 -9.89 4.04
N THR A 7 7.91 -8.95 3.29
CA THR A 7 8.27 -7.62 3.83
C THR A 7 7.05 -6.89 4.41
N GLY A 8 5.90 -6.94 3.73
CA GLY A 8 4.65 -6.39 4.24
C GLY A 8 4.16 -7.07 5.53
N VAL A 9 4.28 -8.40 5.62
CA VAL A 9 3.92 -9.15 6.83
C VAL A 9 4.86 -8.81 8.00
N VAL A 10 6.15 -8.63 7.74
CA VAL A 10 7.12 -8.20 8.76
C VAL A 10 6.81 -6.79 9.25
N LEU A 11 6.47 -5.86 8.34
CA LEU A 11 6.01 -4.52 8.72
C LEU A 11 4.76 -4.58 9.60
N LEU A 12 3.77 -5.39 9.23
CA LEU A 12 2.58 -5.58 10.05
C LEU A 12 2.92 -6.16 11.44
N ALA A 13 3.87 -7.08 11.53
CA ALA A 13 4.31 -7.62 12.82
C ALA A 13 4.95 -6.54 13.70
N ILE A 14 5.70 -5.60 13.10
CA ILE A 14 6.26 -4.43 13.80
C ILE A 14 5.12 -3.52 14.29
N ASP A 15 4.13 -3.24 13.45
CA ASP A 15 2.96 -2.43 13.83
C ASP A 15 2.22 -3.04 15.04
N LEU A 16 2.02 -4.36 15.03
CA LEU A 16 1.42 -5.08 16.16
C LEU A 16 2.30 -5.06 17.41
N ALA A 17 3.62 -5.15 17.27
CA ALA A 17 4.54 -5.04 18.41
C ALA A 17 4.50 -3.65 19.05
N ILE A 18 4.40 -2.58 18.23
CA ILE A 18 4.22 -1.21 18.70
C ILE A 18 2.90 -1.10 19.48
N LEU A 19 1.80 -1.61 18.93
CA LEU A 19 0.50 -1.61 19.61
C LEU A 19 0.52 -2.34 20.96
N LEU A 20 1.20 -3.48 21.01
CA LEU A 20 1.33 -4.26 22.24
C LEU A 20 2.16 -3.50 23.29
N PHE A 21 3.17 -2.73 22.88
CA PHE A 21 3.97 -1.90 23.78
C PHE A 21 3.17 -0.74 24.37
N PHE A 22 2.33 -0.08 23.57
CA PHE A 22 1.49 1.04 24.04
C PHE A 22 0.20 0.59 24.75
N TRP A 23 -0.17 -0.69 24.64
CA TRP A 23 -1.42 -1.26 25.18
C TRP A 23 -2.70 -0.57 24.68
N GLU A 24 -2.60 0.19 23.59
CA GLU A 24 -3.69 1.00 23.03
C GLU A 24 -4.18 0.43 21.69
N TRP A 25 -5.09 -0.55 21.78
CA TRP A 25 -5.65 -1.21 20.59
C TRP A 25 -6.46 -0.28 19.66
N ARG A 26 -6.93 0.87 20.18
CA ARG A 26 -7.62 1.89 19.37
C ARG A 26 -6.70 2.57 18.36
N MET A 27 -5.38 2.54 18.56
CA MET A 27 -4.40 3.13 17.64
C MET A 27 -4.13 2.22 16.42
N LEU A 28 -4.65 0.99 16.43
CA LEU A 28 -4.39 0.00 15.37
C LEU A 28 -4.75 0.49 13.96
N PRO A 29 -5.93 1.06 13.70
CA PRO A 29 -6.24 1.65 12.38
C PRO A 29 -5.30 2.82 12.04
N ALA A 30 -4.90 3.65 13.01
CA ALA A 30 -4.01 4.78 12.75
C ALA A 30 -2.58 4.33 12.36
N ILE A 31 -2.01 3.37 13.09
CA ILE A 31 -0.65 2.87 12.83
C ILE A 31 -0.61 2.13 11.49
N THR A 32 -1.57 1.23 11.27
CA THR A 32 -1.65 0.47 10.01
C THR A 32 -1.95 1.35 8.80
N ALA A 33 -2.68 2.47 8.98
CA ALA A 33 -2.86 3.47 7.94
C ALA A 33 -1.56 4.24 7.64
N ILE A 34 -0.83 4.69 8.67
CA ILE A 34 0.45 5.38 8.50
C ILE A 34 1.46 4.50 7.75
N THR A 35 1.47 3.19 8.01
CA THR A 35 2.37 2.27 7.31
C THR A 35 1.89 1.93 5.91
N ALA A 36 0.60 1.69 5.67
CA ALA A 36 0.10 1.32 4.35
C ALA A 36 0.01 2.50 3.35
N PHE A 37 -0.38 3.67 3.83
CA PHE A 37 -0.73 4.82 2.98
C PHE A 37 0.42 5.31 2.07
N PRO A 38 1.68 5.47 2.55
CA PRO A 38 2.79 5.91 1.71
C PRO A 38 3.03 4.96 0.53
N PHE A 39 2.93 3.65 0.75
CA PHE A 39 3.14 2.65 -0.30
C PHE A 39 2.00 2.63 -1.31
N ILE A 40 0.75 2.78 -0.87
CA ILE A 40 -0.41 2.88 -1.77
C ILE A 40 -0.30 4.16 -2.62
N PHE A 41 0.03 5.28 -1.99
CA PHE A 41 0.21 6.56 -2.67
C PHE A 41 1.35 6.48 -3.71
N LEU A 42 2.49 5.90 -3.34
CA LEU A 42 3.61 5.69 -4.25
C LEU A 42 3.23 4.80 -5.45
N ALA A 43 2.48 3.71 -5.18
CA ALA A 43 2.00 2.81 -6.23
C ALA A 43 1.07 3.55 -7.21
N GLY A 44 0.16 4.38 -6.71
CA GLY A 44 -0.73 5.22 -7.53
C GLY A 44 0.03 6.26 -8.35
N PHE A 45 1.08 6.85 -7.79
CA PHE A 45 1.93 7.80 -8.51
C PHE A 45 2.67 7.13 -9.68
N ILE A 46 3.20 5.92 -9.45
CA ILE A 46 3.93 5.15 -10.47
C ILE A 46 3.01 4.66 -11.60
N THR A 47 1.77 4.29 -11.27
CA THR A 47 0.77 3.88 -12.28
C THR A 47 0.15 5.05 -13.02
N GLY A 48 0.42 6.30 -12.61
CA GLY A 48 -0.18 7.49 -13.20
C GLY A 48 -1.62 7.75 -12.76
N ALA A 49 -2.08 7.14 -11.66
CA ALA A 49 -3.44 7.33 -11.14
C ALA A 49 -3.76 8.79 -10.75
N TYR A 50 -2.72 9.61 -10.52
CA TYR A 50 -2.82 11.02 -10.17
C TYR A 50 -2.47 11.98 -11.33
N LYS A 51 -2.23 11.46 -12.55
CA LYS A 51 -1.92 12.30 -13.71
C LYS A 51 -3.20 12.69 -14.45
N ASP A 52 -3.17 13.87 -15.07
CA ASP A 52 -4.26 14.37 -15.91
C ASP A 52 -4.64 13.36 -17.01
N PRO A 53 -5.94 13.25 -17.35
CA PRO A 53 -6.43 12.36 -18.41
C PRO A 53 -5.82 12.68 -19.79
N ASP A 54 -5.27 13.87 -20.00
CA ASP A 54 -4.53 14.19 -21.24
C ASP A 54 -3.18 13.47 -21.35
N HIS A 55 -2.53 13.14 -20.22
CA HIS A 55 -1.31 12.34 -20.22
C HIS A 55 -1.55 10.85 -20.52
N TYR A 56 -2.80 10.39 -20.42
CA TYR A 56 -3.17 9.02 -20.80
C TYR A 56 -2.91 8.76 -22.29
N HIS A 57 -3.06 9.78 -23.15
CA HIS A 57 -2.75 9.68 -24.58
C HIS A 57 -1.26 9.44 -24.85
N LEU A 58 -0.37 9.98 -24.00
CA LEU A 58 1.08 9.77 -24.10
C LEU A 58 1.51 8.40 -23.57
N ASP A 59 0.83 7.87 -22.55
CA ASP A 59 1.07 6.51 -22.05
C ASP A 59 0.56 5.41 -23.02
N ILE A 60 -0.39 5.73 -23.92
CA ILE A 60 -0.80 4.82 -25.02
C ILE A 60 0.28 4.68 -26.09
N GLN A 61 1.11 5.72 -26.28
CA GLN A 61 2.29 5.67 -27.16
C GLN A 61 3.51 5.02 -26.48
N GLU A 62 3.44 4.73 -25.18
CA GLU A 62 4.53 4.11 -24.45
C GLU A 62 4.70 2.64 -24.86
N SER A 63 5.95 2.17 -25.05
CA SER A 63 6.17 0.77 -25.41
C SER A 63 5.61 -0.17 -24.33
N SER A 64 4.99 -1.27 -24.76
CA SER A 64 4.41 -2.30 -23.90
C SER A 64 5.38 -2.83 -22.83
N SER A 65 6.69 -2.80 -23.13
CA SER A 65 7.79 -3.13 -22.21
C SER A 65 7.89 -2.15 -21.03
N SER A 66 7.79 -0.84 -21.27
CA SER A 66 7.87 0.19 -20.23
C SER A 66 6.65 0.15 -19.32
N ARG A 67 5.45 0.04 -19.92
CA ARG A 67 4.18 -0.08 -19.18
C ARG A 67 4.17 -1.29 -18.25
N ASN A 68 4.61 -2.45 -18.75
CA ASN A 68 4.71 -3.67 -17.94
C ASN A 68 5.73 -3.55 -16.79
N LYS A 69 6.83 -2.80 -16.97
CA LYS A 69 7.78 -2.52 -15.89
C LYS A 69 7.18 -1.64 -14.81
N LYS A 70 6.48 -0.55 -15.17
CA LYS A 70 5.77 0.34 -14.24
C LYS A 70 4.73 -0.42 -13.43
N ILE A 71 3.86 -1.18 -14.11
CA ILE A 71 2.82 -2.00 -13.45
C ILE A 71 3.46 -3.00 -12.51
N ARG A 72 4.48 -3.75 -12.95
CA ARG A 72 5.17 -4.74 -12.12
C ARG A 72 5.81 -4.12 -10.88
N LEU A 73 6.33 -2.90 -10.98
CA LEU A 73 6.92 -2.18 -9.85
C LEU A 73 5.82 -1.71 -8.88
N ALA A 74 4.74 -1.12 -9.40
CA ALA A 74 3.58 -0.75 -8.60
C ALA A 74 2.96 -1.95 -7.87
N THR A 75 2.77 -3.10 -8.54
CA THR A 75 2.24 -4.31 -7.89
C THR A 75 3.16 -4.82 -6.77
N ARG A 76 4.48 -4.65 -6.89
CA ARG A 76 5.42 -5.04 -5.83
C ARG A 76 5.29 -4.15 -4.61
N ILE A 77 5.18 -2.85 -4.80
CA ILE A 77 4.97 -1.88 -3.72
C ILE A 77 3.62 -2.13 -3.04
N LEU A 78 2.58 -2.36 -3.83
CA LEU A 78 1.24 -2.62 -3.34
C LEU A 78 1.18 -3.93 -2.53
N ALA A 79 1.97 -4.94 -2.91
CA ALA A 79 2.10 -6.17 -2.14
C ALA A 79 2.75 -5.99 -0.75
N ILE A 80 3.56 -4.93 -0.55
CA ILE A 80 4.09 -4.56 0.78
C ILE A 80 2.99 -3.93 1.62
N ALA A 81 2.17 -3.04 1.03
CA ALA A 81 1.10 -2.35 1.72
C ALA A 81 -0.09 -3.25 2.08
N LEU A 82 -0.28 -4.32 1.31
CA LEU A 82 -1.48 -5.16 1.35
C LEU A 82 -1.79 -5.73 2.75
N PRO A 83 -0.83 -6.31 3.51
CA PRO A 83 -1.13 -6.86 4.82
C PRO A 83 -1.59 -5.79 5.82
N SER A 84 -0.91 -4.64 5.89
CA SER A 84 -1.31 -3.52 6.75
C SER A 84 -2.66 -2.95 6.33
N PHE A 85 -2.94 -2.83 5.02
CA PHE A 85 -4.23 -2.37 4.53
C PHE A 85 -5.38 -3.33 4.87
N LEU A 86 -5.15 -4.63 4.75
CA LEU A 86 -6.13 -5.67 5.12
C LEU A 86 -6.47 -5.68 6.60
N VAL A 87 -5.57 -5.21 7.47
CA VAL A 87 -5.84 -5.06 8.90
C VAL A 87 -6.48 -3.69 9.19
N CYS A 88 -6.03 -2.64 8.49
CA CYS A 88 -6.54 -1.29 8.63
C CYS A 88 -8.05 -1.19 8.33
N VAL A 89 -8.53 -1.77 7.22
CA VAL A 89 -9.95 -1.61 6.81
C VAL A 89 -10.92 -2.27 7.80
N PRO A 90 -10.78 -3.55 8.18
CA PRO A 90 -11.68 -4.19 9.15
C PRO A 90 -11.58 -3.57 10.54
N SER A 91 -10.38 -3.17 10.98
CA SER A 91 -10.22 -2.53 12.29
C SER A 91 -10.84 -1.15 12.33
N PHE A 92 -10.72 -0.37 11.25
CA PHE A 92 -11.39 0.93 11.15
C PHE A 92 -12.91 0.76 11.24
N ILE A 93 -13.48 -0.21 10.51
CA ILE A 93 -14.91 -0.51 10.59
C ILE A 93 -15.29 -0.90 12.04
N PHE A 94 -14.54 -1.82 12.66
CA PHE A 94 -14.86 -2.30 14.01
C PHE A 94 -14.77 -1.23 15.11
N TYR A 95 -13.86 -0.25 14.99
CA TYR A 95 -13.66 0.77 16.02
C TYR A 95 -14.49 2.04 15.82
N TYR A 96 -14.89 2.37 14.59
CA TYR A 96 -15.54 3.64 14.26
C TYR A 96 -16.99 3.50 13.77
N TRP A 97 -17.48 2.28 13.53
CA TRP A 97 -18.86 1.97 13.15
C TRP A 97 -19.46 0.93 14.10
#